data_AF-A0A968SSQ3-F1
#
_entry.id   AF-A0A968SSQ3-F1
#
_cell.length_a   1.000
_cell.length_b   1.000
_cell.length_c   1.000
_cell.angle_alpha   90.00
_cell.angle_beta   90.00
_cell.angle_gamma   90.00
#
_symmetry.space_group_name_H-M   'P 1'
#
loop_
_entity.id
_entity.type
_entity.pdbx_description
1 polymer ?
#
loop_
_entity_poly.entity_id
_entity_poly.type
_entity_poly.pdbx_seq_one_letter_code
_entity_poly.pdbx_strand_id
1 'polypeptide(L)'
;MKSSRLLRPLSIALTPILLAASVATGFGPNGAGASSHREAPLIAKDPSVDVTDVYAFRSPDDPDTVTLISNWIPFEEPGGGPNFYQFDNNARYNIKIDGDGDGVPEYTYTWTFSKP
;
A
#
# COMPACT_ATOMS: atom_id res chain seq x y z
N MET A 1 38.11 35.38 26.30
CA MET A 1 36.71 35.20 25.87
C MET A 1 36.36 33.71 25.97
N LYS A 2 35.48 33.32 26.90
CA LYS A 2 35.16 31.92 27.26
C LYS A 2 33.64 31.70 27.06
N SER A 3 33.16 31.59 25.82
CA SER A 3 31.72 31.45 25.53
C SER A 3 31.19 30.00 25.59
N SER A 4 32.08 29.00 25.70
CA SER A 4 31.70 27.58 25.70
C SER A 4 30.95 27.09 26.93
N ARG A 5 30.89 27.88 28.02
CA ARG A 5 30.16 27.53 29.25
C ARG A 5 28.64 27.73 29.16
N LEU A 6 28.18 28.57 28.23
CA LEU A 6 26.75 28.87 28.01
C LEU A 6 26.10 27.97 26.95
N LEU A 7 26.89 27.36 26.08
CA LEU A 7 26.39 26.50 25.00
C LEU A 7 25.95 25.11 25.50
N ARG A 8 26.62 24.57 26.53
CA ARG A 8 26.30 23.26 27.13
C ARG A 8 24.91 23.18 27.79
N PRO A 9 24.46 24.15 28.62
CA PRO A 9 23.12 24.09 29.20
C PRO A 9 22.01 24.32 28.16
N LEU A 10 22.30 25.07 27.10
CA LEU A 10 21.36 25.32 26.01
C LEU A 10 21.10 24.05 25.18
N SER A 11 22.15 23.27 24.90
CA SER A 11 22.01 21.97 24.23
C SER A 11 21.24 20.96 25.10
N ILE A 12 21.45 20.92 26.41
CA ILE A 12 20.75 19.99 27.32
C ILE A 12 19.24 20.30 27.42
N ALA A 13 18.85 21.57 27.29
CA ALA A 13 17.45 21.98 27.29
C ALA A 13 16.76 21.76 25.94
N LEU A 14 17.47 21.91 24.81
CA LEU A 14 16.87 21.78 23.48
C LEU A 14 16.57 20.32 23.07
N THR A 15 17.44 19.37 23.43
CA THR A 15 17.29 17.96 23.04
C THR A 15 15.98 17.32 23.54
N PRO A 16 15.56 17.47 24.82
CA PRO A 16 14.29 16.91 25.28
C PRO A 16 13.08 17.61 24.66
N ILE A 17 13.19 18.89 24.29
CA ILE A 17 12.11 19.62 23.59
C ILE A 17 11.95 19.08 22.16
N LEU A 18 13.04 18.89 21.44
CA LEU A 18 13.02 18.29 20.09
C LEU A 18 12.53 16.84 20.13
N LEU A 19 12.93 16.06 21.15
CA LEU A 19 12.46 14.70 21.33
C LEU A 19 10.96 14.66 21.66
N ALA A 20 10.48 15.52 22.57
CA ALA A 20 9.06 15.64 22.89
C ALA A 20 8.23 16.10 21.68
N ALA A 21 8.73 17.04 20.88
CA ALA A 21 8.08 17.49 19.65
C ALA A 21 8.01 16.37 18.59
N SER A 22 9.06 15.54 18.48
CA SER A 22 9.07 14.39 17.57
C SER A 22 8.11 13.28 17.99
N VAL A 23 7.89 13.09 19.30
CA VAL A 23 6.86 12.18 19.82
C VAL A 23 5.45 12.75 19.60
N ALA A 24 5.26 14.06 19.81
CA ALA A 24 3.97 14.72 19.64
C ALA A 24 3.49 14.81 18.19
N THR A 25 4.43 14.79 17.22
CA THR A 25 4.11 14.78 15.78
C THR A 25 3.82 13.39 15.23
N GLY A 26 3.92 12.34 16.06
CA GLY A 26 3.43 11.00 15.77
C GLY A 26 4.09 10.35 14.55
N PHE A 27 5.04 9.45 14.78
CA PHE A 27 5.55 8.52 13.75
C PHE A 27 4.54 7.41 13.39
N GLY A 28 3.25 7.62 13.66
CA GLY A 28 2.19 6.70 13.27
C GLY A 28 1.77 6.97 11.83
N PRO A 29 1.20 5.97 11.13
CA PRO A 29 0.55 6.23 9.85
C PRO A 29 -0.50 7.32 10.06
N ASN A 30 -0.38 8.43 9.32
CA ASN A 30 -1.46 9.41 9.22
C ASN A 30 -2.72 8.66 8.78
N GLY A 31 -3.88 9.01 9.35
CA GLY A 31 -5.15 8.40 8.94
C GLY A 31 -5.31 8.52 7.43
N ALA A 32 -5.19 7.40 6.72
CA ALA A 32 -5.43 7.34 5.29
C ALA A 32 -6.95 7.38 5.07
N GLY A 33 -7.41 8.22 4.13
CA GLY A 33 -8.76 8.07 3.60
C GLY A 33 -8.84 6.75 2.85
N ALA A 34 -9.93 6.00 3.03
CA ALA A 34 -10.21 4.87 2.15
C ALA A 34 -10.47 5.40 0.74
N SER A 35 -9.80 4.83 -0.27
CA SER A 35 -10.13 5.10 -1.68
C SER A 35 -11.53 4.53 -1.96
N SER A 36 -12.29 5.15 -2.88
CA SER A 36 -13.48 4.48 -3.40
C SER A 36 -13.08 3.54 -4.54
N HIS A 37 -13.82 2.46 -4.70
CA HIS A 37 -13.62 1.49 -5.78
C HIS A 37 -14.09 2.07 -7.12
N ARG A 38 -13.49 1.63 -8.23
CA ARG A 38 -13.81 2.07 -9.61
C ARG A 38 -13.58 3.55 -9.93
N GLU A 39 -12.69 4.23 -9.21
CA GLU A 39 -12.42 5.66 -9.43
C GLU A 39 -11.50 5.95 -10.63
N ALA A 40 -10.77 4.95 -11.12
CA ALA A 40 -9.96 5.10 -12.33
C ALA A 40 -10.86 5.23 -13.57
N PRO A 41 -10.68 6.25 -14.43
CA PRO A 41 -11.58 6.54 -15.56
C PRO A 41 -11.82 5.37 -16.54
N LEU A 42 -10.82 4.49 -16.71
CA LEU A 42 -10.93 3.32 -17.59
C LEU A 42 -11.69 2.17 -16.94
N ILE A 43 -11.55 1.99 -15.63
CA ILE A 43 -12.18 0.90 -14.87
C ILE A 43 -13.67 1.18 -14.60
N ALA A 44 -14.08 2.45 -14.59
CA ALA A 44 -15.49 2.82 -14.54
C ALA A 44 -16.34 2.16 -15.64
N LYS A 45 -15.74 1.81 -16.79
CA LYS A 45 -16.40 1.12 -17.91
C LYS A 45 -16.11 -0.38 -17.97
N ASP A 46 -15.17 -0.88 -17.18
CA ASP A 46 -14.81 -2.29 -17.08
C ASP A 46 -14.66 -2.71 -15.60
N PRO A 47 -15.77 -2.91 -14.90
CA PRO A 47 -15.74 -3.22 -13.47
C PRO A 47 -15.18 -4.61 -13.15
N SER A 48 -15.02 -5.48 -14.15
CA SER A 48 -14.52 -6.85 -13.99
C SER A 48 -13.01 -6.94 -13.72
N VAL A 49 -12.31 -5.83 -13.98
CA VAL A 49 -10.85 -5.68 -13.80
C VAL A 49 -10.50 -4.62 -12.75
N ASP A 50 -11.46 -4.27 -11.89
CA ASP A 50 -11.25 -3.32 -10.80
C ASP A 50 -10.32 -3.92 -9.73
N VAL A 51 -9.13 -3.33 -9.59
CA VAL A 51 -8.17 -3.64 -8.52
C VAL A 51 -8.64 -2.89 -7.28
N THR A 52 -9.10 -3.61 -6.27
CA THR A 52 -9.64 -3.00 -5.06
C THR A 52 -8.54 -2.67 -4.06
N ASP A 53 -7.65 -3.63 -3.80
CA ASP A 53 -6.57 -3.49 -2.83
C ASP A 53 -5.32 -4.25 -3.27
N VAL A 54 -4.16 -3.77 -2.84
CA VAL A 54 -2.86 -4.47 -2.92
C VAL A 54 -2.21 -4.43 -1.54
N TYR A 55 -1.77 -5.59 -1.06
CA TYR A 55 -1.03 -5.75 0.17
C TYR A 55 0.36 -6.28 -0.14
N ALA A 56 1.37 -5.67 0.49
CA ALA A 56 2.76 -6.07 0.38
C ALA A 56 3.38 -6.09 1.78
N PHE A 57 3.87 -7.25 2.21
CA PHE A 57 4.49 -7.40 3.51
C PHE A 57 5.58 -8.47 3.48
N ARG A 58 6.56 -8.35 4.38
CA ARG A 58 7.60 -9.36 4.58
C ARG A 58 6.95 -10.69 4.98
N SER A 59 7.26 -11.76 4.29
CA SER A 59 6.59 -13.05 4.53
C SER A 59 6.89 -13.56 5.94
N PRO A 60 5.88 -14.02 6.70
CA PRO A 60 6.06 -14.45 8.09
C PRO A 60 6.80 -15.79 8.22
N ASP A 61 6.74 -16.62 7.18
CA ASP A 61 7.34 -17.94 7.08
C ASP A 61 8.72 -17.94 6.42
N ASP A 62 8.98 -17.01 5.51
CA ASP A 62 10.31 -16.72 4.96
C ASP A 62 10.60 -15.20 4.96
N PRO A 63 11.25 -14.70 6.01
CA PRO A 63 11.50 -13.27 6.14
C PRO A 63 12.43 -12.69 5.05
N ASP A 64 13.14 -13.48 4.24
CA ASP A 64 13.94 -12.91 3.16
C ASP A 64 13.12 -12.67 1.87
N THR A 65 11.80 -12.89 1.95
CA THR A 65 10.86 -12.70 0.84
C THR A 65 9.72 -11.71 1.17
N VAL A 66 8.99 -11.32 0.13
CA VAL A 66 7.80 -10.44 0.22
C VAL A 66 6.59 -11.20 -0.28
N THR A 67 5.53 -11.22 0.53
CA THR A 67 4.20 -11.68 0.12
C THR A 67 3.45 -10.51 -0.52
N LEU A 68 2.96 -10.75 -1.72
CA LEU A 68 2.09 -9.83 -2.46
C LEU A 68 0.70 -10.46 -2.57
N ILE A 69 -0.33 -9.70 -2.22
CA ILE A 69 -1.74 -10.08 -2.36
C ILE A 69 -2.43 -8.93 -3.10
N SER A 70 -3.29 -9.25 -4.06
CA SER A 70 -4.15 -8.27 -4.69
C SER A 70 -5.57 -8.79 -4.79
N ASN A 71 -6.50 -7.90 -4.52
CA ASN A 71 -7.93 -8.15 -4.63
C ASN A 71 -8.43 -7.53 -5.93
N TRP A 72 -9.28 -8.29 -6.63
CA TRP A 72 -10.03 -7.82 -7.79
C TRP A 72 -11.49 -8.15 -7.57
N ILE A 73 -12.36 -7.29 -8.11
CA ILE A 73 -13.81 -7.34 -7.88
C ILE A 73 -14.11 -6.97 -6.41
N PRO A 74 -15.07 -6.08 -6.14
CA PRO A 74 -15.39 -5.67 -4.77
C PRO A 74 -16.09 -6.80 -4.01
N PHE A 75 -16.32 -6.55 -2.73
CA PHE A 75 -16.99 -7.47 -1.81
C PHE A 75 -18.23 -8.15 -2.41
N GLU A 76 -18.25 -9.47 -2.36
CA GLU A 76 -19.37 -10.32 -2.76
C GLU A 76 -19.94 -11.04 -1.52
N GLU A 77 -21.06 -10.55 -1.00
CA GLU A 77 -21.68 -11.13 0.19
C GLU A 77 -22.19 -12.55 -0.10
N PRO A 78 -21.96 -13.55 0.78
CA PRO A 78 -22.44 -14.91 0.59
C PRO A 78 -23.96 -15.02 0.35
N GLY A 79 -24.77 -14.12 0.93
CA GLY A 79 -26.22 -14.06 0.74
C GLY A 79 -26.66 -13.51 -0.63
N GLY A 80 -25.75 -12.92 -1.40
CA GLY A 80 -26.00 -12.33 -2.73
C GLY A 80 -26.09 -13.35 -3.87
N GLY A 81 -25.96 -14.64 -3.56
CA GLY A 81 -26.09 -15.71 -4.54
C GLY A 81 -27.46 -15.74 -5.24
N PRO A 82 -27.56 -16.40 -6.41
CA PRO A 82 -26.51 -17.16 -7.09
C PRO A 82 -25.63 -16.30 -8.03
N ASN A 83 -25.89 -15.00 -8.13
CA ASN A 83 -25.27 -14.14 -9.15
C ASN A 83 -24.04 -13.43 -8.59
N PHE A 84 -22.90 -14.09 -8.72
CA PHE A 84 -21.58 -13.51 -8.42
C PHE A 84 -20.92 -12.99 -9.70
N TYR A 85 -20.16 -11.91 -9.57
CA TYR A 85 -19.27 -11.43 -10.61
C TYR A 85 -18.21 -12.50 -10.92
N GLN A 86 -17.84 -12.58 -12.19
CA GLN A 86 -16.82 -13.50 -12.64
C GLN A 86 -15.59 -12.72 -13.10
N PHE A 87 -14.43 -13.34 -13.00
CA PHE A 87 -13.25 -12.85 -13.69
C PHE A 87 -13.52 -12.80 -15.21
N ASP A 88 -13.04 -11.76 -15.88
CA ASP A 88 -13.11 -11.68 -17.33
C ASP A 88 -12.02 -12.57 -17.95
N ASN A 89 -12.46 -13.47 -18.82
CA ASN A 89 -11.59 -14.39 -19.54
C ASN A 89 -10.73 -13.71 -20.61
N ASN A 90 -11.02 -12.45 -20.95
CA ASN A 90 -10.24 -11.66 -21.91
C ASN A 90 -9.30 -10.67 -21.22
N ALA A 91 -9.29 -10.63 -19.88
CA ALA A 91 -8.46 -9.74 -19.10
C ALA A 91 -7.12 -10.38 -18.67
N ARG A 92 -6.16 -9.51 -18.36
CA ARG A 92 -4.91 -9.88 -17.69
C ARG A 92 -4.83 -9.14 -16.37
N TYR A 93 -4.77 -9.90 -15.29
CA TYR A 93 -4.67 -9.40 -13.93
C TYR A 93 -3.18 -9.34 -13.59
N ASN A 94 -2.65 -8.17 -13.29
CA ASN A 94 -1.20 -7.96 -13.17
C ASN A 94 -0.82 -7.34 -11.83
N ILE A 95 0.28 -7.83 -11.25
CA ILE A 95 1.07 -7.08 -10.27
C ILE A 95 2.39 -6.73 -10.94
N LYS A 96 2.68 -5.43 -11.03
CA LYS A 96 3.89 -4.88 -11.63
C LYS A 96 4.81 -4.38 -10.51
N ILE A 97 6.06 -4.80 -10.53
CA ILE A 97 7.06 -4.49 -9.50
C ILE A 97 8.19 -3.73 -10.16
N ASP A 98 8.35 -2.48 -9.74
CA ASP A 98 9.50 -1.63 -9.99
C ASP A 98 10.39 -1.71 -8.74
N GLY A 99 11.60 -2.20 -8.91
CA GLY A 99 12.59 -2.43 -7.85
C GLY A 99 13.70 -1.38 -7.82
N ASP A 100 13.83 -0.53 -8.85
CA ASP A 100 14.89 0.48 -8.93
C ASP A 100 14.39 1.93 -8.90
N GLY A 101 13.08 2.13 -9.01
CA GLY A 101 12.38 3.39 -8.82
C GLY A 101 12.27 4.26 -10.08
N ASP A 102 12.49 3.70 -11.28
CA ASP A 102 12.38 4.44 -12.53
C ASP A 102 10.95 4.51 -13.12
N GLY A 103 9.99 3.80 -12.51
CA GLY A 103 8.61 3.70 -12.95
C GLY A 103 8.35 2.65 -14.03
N VAL A 104 9.35 1.86 -14.39
CA VAL A 104 9.29 0.71 -15.30
C VAL A 104 9.35 -0.56 -14.46
N PRO A 105 8.49 -1.56 -14.71
CA PRO A 105 8.52 -2.78 -13.91
C PRO A 105 9.58 -3.78 -14.41
N GLU A 106 10.47 -4.22 -13.52
CA GLU A 106 11.40 -5.34 -13.77
C GLU A 106 10.66 -6.68 -13.76
N TYR A 107 9.65 -6.80 -12.90
CA TYR A 107 8.88 -8.02 -12.75
C TYR A 107 7.40 -7.74 -12.92
N THR A 108 6.72 -8.62 -13.65
CA THR A 108 5.26 -8.62 -13.76
C THR A 108 4.75 -10.03 -13.52
N TYR A 109 3.94 -10.19 -12.47
CA TYR A 109 3.16 -11.40 -12.25
C TYR A 109 1.80 -11.23 -12.91
N THR A 110 1.43 -12.18 -13.77
CA THR A 110 0.19 -12.13 -14.57
C THR A 110 -0.66 -13.36 -14.31
N TRP A 111 -1.95 -13.13 -14.07
CA TRP A 111 -2.98 -14.15 -14.03
C TRP A 111 -3.99 -13.93 -15.16
N THR A 112 -4.49 -15.05 -15.68
CA THR A 112 -5.62 -15.12 -16.61
C THR A 112 -6.56 -16.19 -16.12
N PHE A 113 -7.85 -15.93 -16.17
CA PHE A 113 -8.86 -16.88 -15.73
C PHE A 113 -9.58 -17.47 -16.95
N SER A 114 -10.04 -18.70 -16.79
CA SER A 114 -10.89 -19.39 -17.76
C SER A 114 -12.23 -19.65 -17.11
N LYS A 115 -13.27 -19.82 -17.94
CA LYS A 115 -14.55 -20.32 -17.43
C LYS A 115 -14.32 -21.67 -16.73
N PRO A 116 -14.99 -21.91 -15.59
CA PRO A 116 -15.00 -23.22 -14.96
C PRO A 116 -15.42 -24.33 -15.91
#